data_AF-A0A7Y2J0G2-F1
#
_entry.id   AF-A0A7Y2J0G2-F1
#
_cell.length_a   1.000
_cell.length_b   1.000
_cell.length_c   1.000
_cell.angle_alpha   90.00
_cell.angle_beta   90.00
_cell.angle_gamma   90.00
#
_symmetry.space_group_name_H-M   'P 1'
#
loop_
_entity.id
_entity.type
_entity.pdbx_description
1 polymer ?
#
loop_
_entity_poly.entity_id
_entity_poly.type
_entity_poly.pdbx_seq_one_letter_code
_entity_poly.pdbx_strand_id
1 'polypeptide(L)'
;MTTLPTQTEKKLGLVIDLDTCVGCHACVTACKGWNTENYGAPLADIDAYGDDPVGSFLNRVHSFEVQPETGPAQLVHFPKSCLHCDDAPCVTVCPTGASYKRVEDGIV
;
A
#
# COMPACT_ATOMS: atom_id res chain seq x y z
N MET A 1 17.36 15.85 0.42
CA MET A 1 16.52 15.17 -0.57
C MET A 1 17.30 13.98 -1.09
N THR A 2 16.79 12.77 -0.88
CA THR A 2 17.43 11.53 -1.35
C THR A 2 17.19 11.34 -2.85
N THR A 3 18.07 10.60 -3.51
CA THR A 3 17.98 10.32 -4.96
C THR A 3 17.55 8.88 -5.19
N LEU A 4 16.81 8.62 -6.27
CA LEU A 4 16.50 7.26 -6.70
C LEU A 4 17.74 6.59 -7.31
N PRO A 5 17.92 5.27 -7.12
CA PRO A 5 18.99 4.55 -7.80
C PRO A 5 18.75 4.51 -9.31
N THR A 6 19.82 4.60 -10.09
CA THR A 6 19.74 4.53 -11.56
C THR A 6 19.47 3.11 -12.08
N GLN A 7 19.75 2.08 -11.27
CA GLN A 7 19.52 0.67 -11.57
C GLN A 7 19.28 -0.10 -10.26
N THR A 8 18.51 -1.19 -10.34
CA THR A 8 18.40 -2.20 -9.27
C THR A 8 18.94 -3.54 -9.73
N GLU A 9 19.45 -4.36 -8.80
CA GLU A 9 19.95 -5.71 -9.11
C GLU A 9 18.82 -6.67 -9.48
N LYS A 10 17.69 -6.55 -8.77
CA LYS A 10 16.43 -7.25 -9.03
C LYS A 10 15.26 -6.27 -8.96
N LYS A 11 14.13 -6.66 -9.54
CA LYS A 11 12.86 -5.93 -9.42
C LYS A 11 11.79 -6.87 -8.88
N LEU A 12 11.40 -6.66 -7.62
CA LEU A 12 10.26 -7.35 -7.03
C LEU A 12 8.96 -6.63 -7.39
N GLY A 13 7.90 -7.39 -7.62
CA GLY A 13 6.58 -6.88 -7.92
C GLY A 13 5.50 -7.70 -7.21
N LEU A 14 4.46 -7.03 -6.76
CA LEU A 14 3.26 -7.64 -6.20
C LEU A 14 2.10 -7.41 -7.17
N VAL A 15 1.44 -8.49 -7.58
CA VAL A 15 0.25 -8.43 -8.43
C VAL A 15 -0.93 -8.91 -7.60
N ILE A 16 -1.98 -8.10 -7.56
CA ILE A 16 -3.24 -8.42 -6.90
C ILE A 16 -4.29 -8.52 -7.99
N ASP A 17 -4.84 -9.72 -8.17
CA ASP A 17 -5.95 -9.96 -9.08
C ASP A 17 -7.25 -9.46 -8.45
N LEU A 18 -7.86 -8.45 -9.07
CA LEU A 18 -9.08 -7.83 -8.57
C LEU A 18 -10.33 -8.64 -8.94
N ASP A 19 -10.26 -9.53 -9.93
CA ASP A 19 -11.38 -10.37 -10.35
C ASP A 19 -11.69 -11.45 -9.30
N THR A 20 -10.70 -11.81 -8.48
CA THR A 20 -10.84 -12.78 -7.37
C THR A 20 -10.96 -12.12 -6.01
N CYS A 21 -10.77 -10.81 -5.91
CA CYS A 21 -10.80 -10.09 -4.64
C CYS A 21 -12.24 -9.92 -4.14
N VAL A 22 -12.59 -10.64 -3.07
CA VAL A 22 -13.92 -10.57 -2.43
C VAL A 22 -14.01 -9.58 -1.28
N GLY A 23 -13.00 -8.72 -1.10
CA GLY A 23 -12.99 -7.74 -0.02
C GLY A 23 -13.00 -8.33 1.39
N CYS A 24 -12.38 -9.49 1.61
CA CYS A 24 -12.41 -10.18 2.92
C CYS A 24 -11.56 -9.53 4.02
N HIS A 25 -10.75 -8.53 3.71
CA HIS A 25 -9.81 -7.85 4.61
C HIS A 25 -8.73 -8.73 5.27
N ALA A 26 -8.60 -10.01 4.88
CA ALA A 26 -7.58 -10.90 5.44
C ALA A 26 -6.14 -10.39 5.23
N CYS A 27 -5.86 -9.80 4.06
CA CYS A 27 -4.56 -9.20 3.75
C CYS A 27 -4.23 -7.98 4.65
N VAL A 28 -5.23 -7.25 5.12
CA VAL A 28 -5.07 -6.12 6.04
C VAL A 28 -4.68 -6.65 7.42
N THR A 29 -5.44 -7.62 7.93
CA THR A 29 -5.19 -8.24 9.24
C THR A 29 -3.83 -8.92 9.29
N ALA A 30 -3.48 -9.70 8.28
CA ALA A 30 -2.20 -10.40 8.21
C ALA A 30 -1.01 -9.42 8.17
N CYS A 31 -1.11 -8.36 7.36
CA CYS A 31 -0.08 -7.33 7.28
C CYS A 31 0.10 -6.61 8.62
N LYS A 32 -1.00 -6.27 9.30
CA LYS A 32 -0.95 -5.62 10.62
C LYS A 32 -0.35 -6.56 11.67
N GLY A 33 -0.78 -7.82 11.73
CA GLY A 33 -0.20 -8.83 12.64
C GLY A 33 1.31 -8.89 12.48
N TRP A 34 1.78 -9.26 11.28
CA TRP A 34 3.21 -9.43 11.00
C TRP A 34 4.07 -8.19 11.34
N ASN A 35 3.59 -6.99 10.99
CA ASN A 35 4.37 -5.76 11.16
C ASN A 35 4.21 -5.08 12.53
N THR A 36 3.31 -5.57 13.39
CA THR A 36 3.10 -5.02 14.75
C THR A 36 3.35 -6.03 15.86
N GLU A 37 3.61 -7.29 15.51
CA GLU A 37 3.95 -8.37 16.44
C GLU A 37 5.26 -8.13 17.21
N ASN A 38 6.18 -7.29 16.70
CA ASN A 38 7.47 -7.04 17.34
C ASN A 38 7.62 -5.60 17.83
N TYR A 39 7.59 -5.44 19.17
CA TYR A 39 7.85 -4.24 19.96
C TYR A 39 6.90 -3.03 19.81
N GLY A 40 5.90 -2.96 20.70
CA GLY A 40 5.58 -1.77 21.51
C GLY A 40 4.96 -0.53 20.86
N ALA A 41 4.94 -0.41 19.54
CA ALA A 41 4.34 0.72 18.85
C ALA A 41 3.06 0.28 18.14
N PRO A 42 1.88 0.38 18.78
CA PRO A 42 0.63 0.21 18.05
C PRO A 42 0.62 1.19 16.88
N LEU A 43 0.51 0.68 15.65
CA LEU A 43 0.28 1.54 14.49
C LEU A 43 -1.08 2.20 14.68
N ALA A 44 -1.09 3.52 14.83
CA ALA A 44 -2.31 4.30 14.88
C ALA A 44 -3.09 4.08 13.58
N ASP A 45 -4.40 3.90 13.68
CA ASP A 45 -5.34 3.80 12.55
C ASP A 45 -6.67 4.36 13.04
N ILE A 46 -6.62 5.64 13.41
CA ILE A 46 -7.70 6.39 14.05
C ILE A 46 -8.62 6.89 12.93
N ASP A 47 -9.93 6.68 13.11
CA ASP A 47 -10.96 7.07 12.13
C ASP A 47 -10.66 6.59 10.71
N ALA A 48 -10.19 5.35 10.58
CA ALA A 48 -9.68 4.76 9.35
C ALA A 48 -10.62 4.92 8.13
N TYR A 49 -11.93 5.00 8.35
CA TYR A 49 -12.95 5.13 7.30
C TYR A 49 -13.77 6.43 7.40
N GLY A 50 -13.38 7.36 8.27
CA GLY A 50 -14.00 8.68 8.35
C GLY A 50 -13.34 9.70 7.42
N ASP A 51 -13.72 10.96 7.59
CA ASP A 51 -13.32 12.06 6.70
C ASP A 51 -11.86 12.51 6.91
N ASP A 52 -11.27 12.24 8.09
CA ASP A 52 -9.90 12.62 8.45
C ASP A 52 -9.14 11.46 9.13
N PRO A 53 -8.73 10.43 8.38
CA PRO A 53 -8.04 9.27 8.93
C PRO A 53 -6.63 9.64 9.42
N VAL A 54 -6.31 9.30 10.67
CA VAL A 54 -5.01 9.59 11.29
C VAL A 54 -4.26 8.31 11.65
N GLY A 55 -3.05 8.16 11.13
CA GLY A 55 -2.12 7.13 11.57
C GLY A 55 -1.29 6.48 10.46
N SER A 56 -0.74 5.31 10.77
CA SER A 56 0.14 4.55 9.91
C SER A 56 -0.58 3.33 9.38
N PHE A 57 -0.71 3.29 8.05
CA PHE A 57 -1.58 2.33 7.43
C PHE A 57 -0.89 1.62 6.26
N LEU A 58 -0.68 0.31 6.40
CA LEU A 58 0.18 -0.47 5.51
C LEU A 58 -0.56 -1.01 4.27
N ASN A 59 -1.85 -1.34 4.37
CA ASN A 59 -2.66 -1.92 3.28
C ASN A 59 -4.17 -1.85 3.52
N ARG A 60 -4.99 -1.30 2.59
CA ARG A 60 -6.45 -1.01 2.74
C ARG A 60 -7.22 -1.64 1.63
N VAL A 61 -8.36 -2.23 1.94
CA VAL A 61 -9.33 -2.55 0.89
C VAL A 61 -10.29 -1.37 0.77
N HIS A 62 -10.25 -0.69 -0.37
CA HIS A 62 -11.28 0.26 -0.77
C HIS A 62 -12.34 -0.46 -1.59
N SER A 63 -13.61 -0.19 -1.31
CA SER A 63 -14.73 -0.80 -2.04
C SER A 63 -15.45 0.29 -2.82
N PHE A 64 -15.72 0.03 -4.10
CA PHE A 64 -16.36 0.97 -4.99
C PHE A 64 -17.57 0.32 -5.65
N GLU A 65 -18.72 0.99 -5.57
CA GLU A 65 -19.87 0.64 -6.40
C GLU A 65 -19.65 1.21 -7.79
N VAL A 66 -19.71 0.34 -8.81
CA VAL A 66 -19.46 0.70 -10.20
C VAL A 66 -20.65 0.24 -11.03
N GLN A 67 -21.21 1.14 -11.83
CA GLN A 67 -22.18 0.82 -12.87
C GLN A 67 -21.48 0.88 -14.22
N PRO A 68 -21.15 -0.26 -14.86
CA PRO A 68 -20.58 -0.27 -16.20
C PRO A 68 -21.58 0.28 -17.23
N GLU A 69 -21.07 0.77 -18.36
CA GLU A 69 -21.91 1.18 -19.50
C GLU A 69 -22.76 0.00 -20.01
N THR A 70 -22.19 -1.20 -19.98
CA THR A 70 -22.87 -2.45 -20.34
C THR A 70 -22.77 -3.46 -19.20
N GLY A 71 -23.90 -3.82 -18.60
CA GLY A 71 -23.99 -4.88 -17.59
C GLY A 71 -24.59 -4.41 -16.25
N PRO A 72 -24.70 -5.33 -15.28
CA PRO A 72 -25.22 -5.00 -13.96
C PRO A 72 -24.23 -4.16 -13.14
N ALA A 73 -24.76 -3.45 -12.14
CA ALA A 73 -23.95 -2.85 -11.10
C ALA A 73 -23.06 -3.90 -10.43
N GLN A 74 -21.83 -3.49 -10.08
CA GLN A 74 -20.83 -4.35 -9.45
C GLN A 74 -20.18 -3.63 -8.26
N LEU A 75 -19.66 -4.43 -7.33
CA LEU A 75 -18.80 -3.96 -6.25
C LEU A 75 -17.37 -4.38 -6.56
N VAL A 76 -16.47 -3.40 -6.67
CA VAL A 76 -15.04 -3.64 -6.94
C VAL A 76 -14.25 -3.38 -5.67
N HIS A 77 -13.43 -4.34 -5.27
CA HIS A 77 -12.55 -4.23 -4.12
C HIS A 77 -11.11 -3.98 -4.58
N PHE A 78 -10.50 -2.90 -4.08
CA PHE A 78 -9.15 -2.49 -4.42
C PHE A 78 -8.25 -2.49 -3.17
N PRO A 79 -7.45 -3.55 -2.95
CA PRO A 79 -6.42 -3.58 -1.93
C PRO A 79 -5.27 -2.63 -2.28
N LYS A 80 -5.21 -1.50 -1.60
CA LYS A 80 -4.23 -0.42 -1.73
C LYS A 80 -3.18 -0.50 -0.62
N SER A 81 -2.01 -1.01 -0.96
CA SER A 81 -0.76 -0.90 -0.18
C SER A 81 0.18 0.15 -0.79
N CYS A 82 1.36 0.34 -0.21
CA CYS A 82 2.47 0.97 -0.94
C CYS A 82 2.71 0.21 -2.25
N LEU A 83 2.92 0.93 -3.35
CA LEU A 83 3.17 0.35 -4.67
C LEU A 83 4.66 0.20 -4.99
N HIS A 84 5.55 0.68 -4.11
CA HIS A 84 7.00 0.71 -4.29
C HIS A 84 7.40 1.20 -5.69
N CYS A 85 6.91 2.40 -6.03
CA CYS A 85 6.95 2.98 -7.37
C CYS A 85 8.36 3.00 -7.97
N ASP A 86 8.45 2.86 -9.30
CA ASP A 86 9.75 2.98 -9.97
C ASP A 86 10.29 4.41 -9.84
N ASP A 87 9.42 5.38 -10.16
CA ASP A 87 9.56 6.79 -9.80
C ASP A 87 8.82 7.05 -8.48
N ALA A 88 9.57 7.13 -7.37
CA ALA A 88 9.04 7.22 -6.01
C ALA A 88 9.20 8.65 -5.47
N PRO A 89 8.21 9.55 -5.67
CA PRO A 89 8.32 10.94 -5.23
C PRO A 89 8.47 11.04 -3.71
N CYS A 90 7.85 10.14 -2.94
CA CYS A 90 7.97 10.07 -1.48
C CYS A 90 9.42 9.94 -0.99
N VAL A 91 10.29 9.26 -1.75
CA VAL A 91 11.73 9.20 -1.48
C VAL A 91 12.35 10.56 -1.72
N THR A 92 12.19 11.10 -2.93
CA THR A 92 12.91 12.32 -3.35
C THR A 92 12.58 13.55 -2.51
N VAL A 93 11.35 13.66 -1.99
CA VAL A 93 10.91 14.77 -1.14
C VAL A 93 11.37 14.63 0.31
N CYS A 94 11.87 13.47 0.74
CA CYS A 94 12.22 13.21 2.13
C CYS A 94 13.41 14.09 2.57
N PRO A 95 13.24 14.99 3.55
CA PRO A 95 14.31 15.90 3.98
C PRO A 95 15.33 15.20 4.89
N THR A 96 14.89 14.20 5.65
CA THR A 96 15.72 13.46 6.62
C THR A 96 16.47 12.29 6.00
N GLY A 97 16.08 11.86 4.80
CA GLY A 97 16.58 10.63 4.18
C GLY A 97 16.06 9.35 4.82
N ALA A 98 14.97 9.43 5.59
CA ALA A 98 14.32 8.26 6.17
C ALA A 98 13.67 7.34 5.13
N SER A 99 13.25 7.88 3.98
CA SER A 99 12.74 7.12 2.84
C SER A 99 13.82 6.96 1.77
N TYR A 100 14.03 5.73 1.31
CA TYR A 100 15.01 5.37 0.30
C TYR A 100 14.55 4.16 -0.51
N LYS A 101 14.94 4.08 -1.78
CA LYS A 101 14.68 2.90 -2.62
C LYS A 101 15.90 2.00 -2.61
N ARG A 102 15.68 0.72 -2.30
CA ARG A 102 16.73 -0.29 -2.19
C ARG A 102 17.30 -0.66 -3.56
N VAL A 103 18.62 -0.73 -3.66
CA VAL A 103 19.33 -1.08 -4.90
C VAL A 103 19.19 -2.58 -5.19
N GLU A 104 19.15 -3.40 -4.14
CA GLU A 104 19.14 -4.85 -4.25
C GLU A 104 17.85 -5.38 -4.92
N ASP A 105 16.68 -4.80 -4.62
CA ASP A 105 15.38 -5.35 -5.03
C ASP A 105 14.31 -4.34 -5.47
N GLY A 106 14.60 -3.04 -5.38
CA GLY A 106 13.70 -1.98 -5.82
C GLY A 106 12.57 -1.64 -4.85
N ILE A 107 12.55 -2.22 -3.64
CA ILE A 107 11.59 -1.86 -2.59
C ILE A 107 11.88 -0.44 -2.10
N VAL A 108 10.82 0.38 -2.04
CA VAL A 108 10.79 1.74 -1.43
C VAL A 108 10.45 1.68 0.05
#